data_AF-A0A6N2TQU2-F1
#
_entry.id   AF-A0A6N2TQU2-F1
#
_cell.length_a   1.000
_cell.length_b   1.000
_cell.length_c   1.000
_cell.angle_alpha   90.00
_cell.angle_beta   90.00
_cell.angle_gamma   90.00
#
_symmetry.space_group_name_H-M   'P 1'
#
loop_
_entity.id
_entity.type
_entity.pdbx_description
1 polymer ?
#
loop_
_entity_poly.entity_id
_entity_poly.type
_entity_poly.pdbx_seq_one_letter_code
_entity_poly.pdbx_strand_id
1 'polypeptide(L)'
;MIEDILAYNKRFVAEKGYEKYITNKYPDKKIAILSCMDTRLTALLPAALGIKNGDVKMIKNAGGIISHPFGSVIRSLMVAIYELGVTEVMVIAHSDCGACHMSSAQMIEHMKARGIK
;
A
#
# COMPACT_ATOMS: atom_id res chain seq x y z
N MET A 1 -8.88 7.79 19.31
CA MET A 1 -8.55 7.29 17.95
C MET A 1 -7.38 6.32 17.96
N ILE A 2 -6.13 6.74 18.26
CA ILE A 2 -5.00 5.79 18.34
C ILE A 2 -5.18 4.82 19.49
N GLU A 3 -5.62 5.29 20.66
CA GLU A 3 -5.93 4.43 21.81
C GLU A 3 -6.97 3.35 21.48
N ASP A 4 -7.98 3.66 20.66
CA ASP A 4 -8.99 2.69 20.23
C ASP A 4 -8.39 1.60 19.32
N ILE A 5 -7.45 1.98 18.44
CA ILE A 5 -6.70 1.04 17.59
C ILE A 5 -5.84 0.13 18.48
N LEU A 6 -5.17 0.68 19.49
CA LEU A 6 -4.35 -0.10 20.42
C LEU A 6 -5.21 -1.05 21.27
N ALA A 7 -6.37 -0.58 21.75
CA ALA A 7 -7.32 -1.40 22.49
C ALA A 7 -7.86 -2.55 21.63
N TYR A 8 -8.22 -2.28 20.38
CA TYR A 8 -8.64 -3.32 19.42
C TYR A 8 -7.51 -4.32 19.15
N ASN A 9 -6.28 -3.83 18.93
CA ASN A 9 -5.12 -4.69 18.67
C ASN A 9 -4.84 -5.65 19.84
N LYS A 10 -4.90 -5.16 21.09
CA LYS A 10 -4.73 -6.00 22.29
C LYS A 10 -5.74 -7.15 22.32
N ARG A 11 -7.02 -6.85 22.04
CA ARG A 11 -8.07 -7.88 21.96
C ARG A 11 -7.82 -8.85 20.81
N PHE A 12 -7.50 -8.34 19.61
CA PHE A 12 -7.21 -9.16 18.43
C PHE A 12 -6.07 -10.16 18.67
N VAL A 13 -5.03 -9.76 19.40
CA VAL A 13 -3.92 -10.65 19.78
C VAL A 13 -4.36 -11.65 20.85
N ALA A 14 -5.06 -11.21 21.90
CA ALA A 14 -5.54 -12.09 22.97
C ALA A 14 -6.48 -13.20 22.46
N GLU A 15 -7.30 -12.87 21.47
CA GLU A 15 -8.23 -13.80 20.81
C GLU A 15 -7.58 -14.61 19.67
N LYS A 16 -6.26 -14.45 19.46
CA LYS A 16 -5.51 -15.09 18.38
C LYS A 16 -6.09 -14.85 16.97
N GLY A 17 -6.75 -13.71 16.77
CA GLY A 17 -7.36 -13.34 15.50
C GLY A 17 -6.37 -13.25 14.32
N TYR A 18 -5.06 -13.20 14.61
CA TYR A 18 -3.98 -13.22 13.63
C TYR A 18 -3.74 -14.60 12.99
N GLU A 19 -4.18 -15.71 13.60
CA GLU A 19 -3.87 -17.07 13.11
C GLU A 19 -4.37 -17.32 11.68
N LYS A 20 -5.54 -16.77 11.33
CA LYS A 20 -6.10 -16.84 9.96
C LYS A 20 -5.28 -16.07 8.90
N TYR A 21 -4.29 -15.29 9.32
CA TYR A 21 -3.40 -14.53 8.44
C TYR A 21 -1.96 -15.05 8.47
N ILE A 22 -1.68 -16.19 9.12
CA ILE A 22 -0.32 -16.75 9.13
C ILE A 22 0.11 -17.09 7.70
N THR A 23 1.25 -16.51 7.31
CA THR A 23 1.94 -16.73 6.04
C THR A 23 3.43 -16.45 6.23
N ASN A 24 4.23 -16.51 5.17
CA ASN A 24 5.66 -16.22 5.21
C ASN A 24 6.01 -14.96 4.38
N LYS A 25 7.31 -14.62 4.32
CA LYS A 25 7.77 -13.40 3.64
C LYS A 25 7.85 -13.50 2.12
N TYR A 26 7.67 -14.67 1.51
CA TYR A 26 7.76 -14.91 0.07
C TYR A 26 6.34 -14.92 -0.52
N PRO A 27 6.07 -14.18 -1.61
CA PRO A 27 4.74 -14.12 -2.21
C PRO A 27 4.44 -15.41 -2.99
N ASP A 28 3.38 -16.12 -2.64
CA ASP A 28 3.03 -17.42 -3.24
C ASP A 28 2.81 -17.33 -4.76
N LYS A 29 2.23 -16.23 -5.24
CA LYS A 29 2.00 -15.99 -6.67
C LYS A 29 3.21 -15.37 -7.39
N LYS A 30 4.29 -15.03 -6.68
CA LYS A 30 5.48 -14.36 -7.24
C LYS A 30 5.16 -13.03 -7.95
N ILE A 31 4.14 -12.31 -7.48
CA ILE A 31 3.70 -11.03 -8.04
C ILE A 31 3.96 -9.89 -7.04
N ALA A 32 4.45 -8.75 -7.54
CA ALA A 32 4.36 -7.46 -6.86
C ALA A 32 3.28 -6.57 -7.52
N ILE A 33 2.44 -5.94 -6.71
CA ILE A 33 1.40 -5.00 -7.16
C ILE A 33 1.77 -3.60 -6.66
N LEU A 34 1.94 -2.66 -7.59
CA LEU A 34 1.97 -1.22 -7.31
C LEU A 34 0.57 -0.64 -7.50
N SER A 35 0.03 0.02 -6.47
CA SER A 35 -1.29 0.66 -6.56
C SER A 35 -1.38 1.96 -5.73
N CYS A 36 -2.51 2.65 -5.81
CA CYS A 36 -2.74 3.88 -5.06
C CYS A 36 -3.01 3.60 -3.58
N MET A 37 -2.58 4.50 -2.69
CA MET A 37 -2.88 4.49 -1.25
C MET A 37 -4.35 4.80 -0.89
N ASP A 38 -5.23 4.91 -1.88
CA ASP A 38 -6.66 5.18 -1.71
C ASP A 38 -7.30 4.22 -0.69
N THR A 39 -8.08 4.80 0.23
CA THR A 39 -8.72 4.09 1.34
C THR A 39 -9.74 3.07 0.85
N ARG A 40 -10.35 3.30 -0.31
CA ARG A 40 -11.30 2.37 -0.95
C ARG A 40 -10.61 1.09 -1.40
N LEU A 41 -9.32 1.14 -1.76
CA LEU A 41 -8.60 -0.01 -2.34
C LEU A 41 -8.05 -1.01 -1.32
N THR A 42 -7.95 -0.66 -0.03
CA THR A 42 -7.28 -1.51 0.96
C THR A 42 -7.92 -2.90 1.10
N ALA A 43 -9.25 -2.95 1.17
CA ALA A 43 -9.98 -4.23 1.18
C ALA A 43 -10.51 -4.61 -0.22
N LEU A 44 -10.89 -3.61 -1.02
CA LEU A 44 -11.48 -3.83 -2.34
C LEU A 44 -10.51 -4.50 -3.31
N LEU A 45 -9.26 -4.04 -3.39
CA LEU A 45 -8.33 -4.55 -4.41
C LEU A 45 -8.00 -6.04 -4.20
N PRO A 46 -7.65 -6.51 -2.99
CA PRO A 46 -7.48 -7.95 -2.77
C PRO A 46 -8.75 -8.75 -3.07
N ALA A 47 -9.93 -8.26 -2.65
CA ALA A 47 -11.20 -8.93 -2.88
C ALA A 47 -11.55 -9.04 -4.38
N ALA A 48 -11.34 -7.96 -5.14
CA ALA A 48 -11.64 -7.90 -6.57
C ALA A 48 -10.73 -8.81 -7.41
N LEU A 49 -9.50 -9.05 -6.96
CA LEU A 49 -8.52 -9.90 -7.66
C LEU A 49 -8.47 -11.33 -7.12
N GLY A 50 -9.26 -11.67 -6.09
CA GLY A 50 -9.21 -12.98 -5.44
C GLY A 50 -7.87 -13.26 -4.75
N ILE A 51 -7.18 -12.21 -4.28
CA ILE A 51 -5.88 -12.28 -3.62
C ILE A 51 -6.07 -12.46 -2.12
N LYS A 52 -5.31 -13.39 -1.55
CA LYS A 52 -5.30 -13.72 -0.12
C LYS A 52 -4.03 -13.17 0.55
N ASN A 53 -4.01 -13.20 1.88
CA ASN A 53 -2.83 -12.81 2.64
C ASN A 53 -1.65 -13.75 2.31
N GLY A 54 -0.51 -13.20 1.91
CA GLY A 54 0.67 -13.96 1.49
C GLY A 54 0.84 -14.12 -0.02
N ASP A 55 -0.21 -13.91 -0.83
CA ASP A 55 -0.13 -14.16 -2.28
C ASP A 55 0.81 -13.21 -3.03
N VAL A 56 0.83 -11.92 -2.64
CA VAL A 56 1.50 -10.85 -3.42
C VAL A 56 2.24 -9.86 -2.53
N LYS A 57 3.20 -9.15 -3.12
CA LYS A 57 3.80 -7.94 -2.52
C LYS A 57 2.99 -6.72 -2.89
N MET A 58 2.27 -6.16 -1.93
CA MET A 58 1.48 -4.93 -2.13
C MET A 58 2.32 -3.69 -1.82
N ILE A 59 2.54 -2.83 -2.81
CA ILE A 59 3.25 -1.55 -2.72
C ILE A 59 2.23 -0.45 -3.01
N LYS A 60 2.06 0.50 -2.08
CA LYS A 60 1.06 1.59 -2.22
C LYS A 60 1.69 2.96 -1.98
N ASN A 61 1.39 3.93 -2.84
CA ASN A 61 1.68 5.35 -2.64
C ASN A 61 0.61 6.24 -3.28
N ALA A 62 0.69 7.56 -3.13
CA ALA A 62 -0.24 8.48 -3.77
C ALA A 62 -0.21 8.30 -5.30
N GLY A 63 -1.33 7.86 -5.88
CA GLY A 63 -1.50 7.64 -7.31
C GLY A 63 -0.94 6.32 -7.85
N GLY A 64 -0.19 5.53 -7.08
CA GLY A 64 0.47 4.32 -7.60
C GLY A 64 1.59 4.63 -8.61
N ILE A 65 2.34 5.70 -8.36
CA ILE A 65 3.28 6.31 -9.32
C ILE A 65 4.74 6.00 -8.97
N ILE A 66 5.57 5.78 -9.99
CA ILE A 66 7.03 5.76 -9.86
C ILE A 66 7.56 7.16 -10.14
N SER A 67 7.81 7.95 -9.10
CA SER A 67 8.21 9.35 -9.25
C SER A 67 9.71 9.54 -9.51
N HIS A 68 10.55 8.56 -9.19
CA HIS A 68 12.01 8.65 -9.36
C HIS A 68 12.61 7.27 -9.67
N PRO A 69 13.58 7.16 -10.60
CA PRO A 69 14.23 5.89 -10.95
C PRO A 69 14.90 5.17 -9.78
N PHE A 70 15.26 5.91 -8.74
CA PHE A 70 15.85 5.39 -7.49
C PHE A 70 14.98 5.69 -6.26
N GLY A 71 13.68 5.93 -6.48
CA GLY A 71 12.73 6.24 -5.43
C GLY A 71 12.35 5.02 -4.57
N SER A 72 11.52 5.26 -3.56
CA SER A 72 11.05 4.21 -2.63
C SER A 72 10.36 3.05 -3.35
N VAL A 73 9.54 3.33 -4.37
CA VAL A 73 8.83 2.29 -5.14
C VAL A 73 9.80 1.37 -5.87
N ILE A 74 10.80 1.92 -6.57
CA ILE A 74 11.80 1.10 -7.27
C ILE A 74 12.62 0.29 -6.27
N ARG A 75 13.03 0.88 -5.15
CA ARG A 75 13.72 0.14 -4.08
C ARG A 75 12.88 -1.05 -3.59
N SER A 76 11.58 -0.85 -3.36
CA SER A 76 10.67 -1.93 -2.96
C SER A 76 10.52 -3.00 -4.04
N LEU A 77 10.44 -2.63 -5.32
CA LEU A 77 10.38 -3.59 -6.43
C LEU A 77 11.68 -4.39 -6.57
N MET A 78 12.85 -3.75 -6.41
CA MET A 78 14.14 -4.45 -6.44
C MET A 78 14.23 -5.51 -5.34
N VAL A 79 13.84 -5.17 -4.10
CA VAL A 79 13.79 -6.15 -3.00
C VAL A 79 12.78 -7.26 -3.31
N ALA A 80 11.60 -6.92 -3.84
CA ALA A 80 10.60 -7.91 -4.19
C ALA A 80 11.14 -8.93 -5.22
N ILE A 81 11.84 -8.46 -6.25
CA ILE A 81 12.38 -9.29 -7.33
C ILE A 81 13.59 -10.09 -6.85
N TYR A 82 14.63 -9.40 -6.36
CA TYR A 82 15.93 -10.03 -6.12
C TYR A 82 16.02 -10.76 -4.78
N GLU A 83 15.30 -10.31 -3.75
CA GLU A 83 15.38 -10.92 -2.41
C GLU A 83 14.18 -11.82 -2.08
N LEU A 84 13.03 -11.58 -2.72
CA LEU A 84 11.77 -12.23 -2.35
C LEU A 84 11.14 -13.05 -3.48
N GLY A 85 11.81 -13.18 -4.62
CA GLY A 85 11.44 -14.13 -5.68
C GLY A 85 10.22 -13.74 -6.52
N VAL A 86 9.88 -12.45 -6.57
CA VAL A 86 8.87 -11.93 -7.51
C VAL A 86 9.39 -12.02 -8.93
N THR A 87 8.54 -12.51 -9.84
CA THR A 87 8.81 -12.62 -11.28
C THR A 87 7.93 -11.73 -12.13
N GLU A 88 6.83 -11.20 -11.56
CA GLU A 88 5.85 -10.39 -12.27
C GLU A 88 5.51 -9.12 -11.47
N VAL A 89 5.35 -7.99 -12.19
CA VAL A 89 4.96 -6.71 -11.60
C VAL A 89 3.68 -6.22 -12.27
N MET A 90 2.65 -5.95 -11.46
CA MET A 90 1.39 -5.35 -11.90
C MET A 90 1.31 -3.90 -11.40
N VAL A 91 0.94 -2.97 -12.29
CA VAL A 91 0.64 -1.59 -11.93
C VAL A 91 -0.87 -1.37 -12.08
N ILE A 92 -1.54 -1.03 -10.97
CA ILE A 92 -3.00 -0.92 -10.91
C ILE A 92 -3.37 0.48 -10.41
N ALA A 93 -3.80 1.33 -11.34
CA ALA A 93 -4.40 2.64 -11.05
C ALA A 93 -5.91 2.50 -10.75
N HIS A 94 -6.57 3.62 -10.45
CA HIS A 94 -8.03 3.66 -10.28
C HIS A 94 -8.61 4.97 -10.80
N SER A 95 -9.90 4.94 -11.15
CA SER A 95 -10.70 6.12 -11.47
C SER A 95 -10.90 7.01 -10.23
N ASP A 96 -11.18 8.29 -10.47
CA ASP A 96 -11.43 9.27 -9.39
C ASP A 96 -10.29 9.28 -8.36
N CYS A 97 -9.06 9.32 -8.87
CA CYS A 97 -7.87 9.36 -8.04
C CYS A 97 -7.58 10.78 -7.60
N GLY A 98 -7.54 11.03 -6.29
CA GLY A 98 -7.20 12.34 -5.74
C GLY A 98 -5.88 12.88 -6.27
N ALA A 99 -4.87 12.01 -6.46
CA ALA A 99 -3.56 12.40 -6.99
C ALA A 99 -3.62 12.94 -8.43
N CYS A 100 -4.59 12.50 -9.24
CA CYS A 100 -4.79 13.00 -10.61
C CYS A 100 -5.43 14.40 -10.65
N HIS A 101 -6.06 14.83 -9.55
CA HIS A 101 -6.78 16.10 -9.46
C HIS A 101 -6.10 17.11 -8.53
N MET A 102 -4.86 16.83 -8.10
CA MET A 102 -4.13 17.69 -7.17
C MET A 102 -3.32 18.78 -7.90
N SER A 103 -3.42 20.00 -7.38
CA SER A 103 -2.56 21.13 -7.76
C SER A 103 -1.47 21.35 -6.72
N SER A 104 -0.21 21.41 -7.16
CA SER A 104 0.92 21.73 -6.30
C SER A 104 0.80 23.13 -5.72
N ALA A 105 0.32 24.11 -6.50
CA ALA A 105 0.11 25.47 -6.03
C ALA A 105 -0.91 25.53 -4.88
N GLN A 106 -2.07 24.86 -5.04
CA GLN A 106 -3.08 24.79 -3.98
C GLN A 106 -2.54 24.06 -2.74
N MET A 107 -1.77 22.98 -2.92
CA MET A 107 -1.14 22.28 -1.81
C MET A 107 -0.19 23.19 -1.03
N ILE A 108 0.64 23.99 -1.72
CA ILE A 108 1.55 24.94 -1.08
C ILE A 108 0.76 25.97 -0.26
N GLU A 109 -0.35 26.50 -0.78
CA GLU A 109 -1.20 27.42 -0.03
C GLU A 109 -1.84 26.75 1.21
N HIS A 110 -2.27 25.49 1.09
CA HIS A 110 -2.73 24.73 2.26
C HIS A 110 -1.62 24.50 3.30
N MET A 111 -0.38 24.30 2.86
CA MET A 111 0.78 24.15 3.76
C MET A 111 1.06 25.47 4.50
N LYS A 112 1.06 26.60 3.79
CA LYS A 112 1.23 27.94 4.38
C LYS A 112 0.14 28.28 5.38
N ALA A 113 -1.12 27.96 5.05
CA ALA A 113 -2.26 28.15 5.95
C ALA A 113 -2.13 27.35 7.27
N ARG A 114 -1.32 26.27 7.26
CA ARG A 114 -0.98 25.47 8.44
C ARG A 114 0.32 25.90 9.14
N GLY A 115 0.89 27.04 8.75
CA GLY A 115 2.06 27.64 9.40
C GLY A 115 3.41 27.14 8.89
N ILE A 116 3.45 26.39 7.78
CA ILE A 116 4.71 26.03 7.11
C ILE A 116 5.21 27.27 6.36
N LYS A 117 6.41 27.73 6.70
CA LYS A 117 7.06 28.91 6.10
C LYS A 117 8.04 28.51 5.01
#